data_AF-A0A7G8ETE6-F1
#
_entry.id   AF-A0A7G8ETE6-F1
#
_cell.length_a   1.000
_cell.length_b   1.000
_cell.length_c   1.000
_cell.angle_alpha   90.00
_cell.angle_beta   90.00
_cell.angle_gamma   90.00
#
_symmetry.space_group_name_H-M   'P 1'
#
loop_
_entity.id
_entity.type
_entity.pdbx_description
1 polymer ?
#
loop_
_entity_poly.entity_id
_entity_poly.type
_entity_poly.pdbx_seq_one_letter_code
_entity_poly.pdbx_strand_id
1 'polypeptide(L)'
;MRSCKLLRRTAVASTLSVGLMLPGMAKAELESFTGRFETASKNCLKTTSGGASERCWRVQIDGRTESVLSIHFFSDGEEPGSIETLTFVVALPDADAIVPLRCQLGRCALEAPSWAGPVNSVSVARYSNDGLAVSVPKAWPAKDGRCAREDNTIRCSAVGPNGGQIRAEATL
;
A
#
# COMPACT_ATOMS: atom_id res chain seq x y z
N MET A 1 -50.86 -70.51 43.50
CA MET A 1 -52.09 -69.95 42.90
C MET A 1 -51.95 -68.44 42.78
N ARG A 2 -52.22 -67.93 41.58
CA ARG A 2 -52.45 -66.51 41.21
C ARG A 2 -51.25 -65.56 41.32
N SER A 3 -51.01 -64.61 40.43
CA SER A 3 -51.35 -64.40 39.01
C SER A 3 -50.51 -63.20 38.56
N CYS A 4 -50.09 -63.27 37.31
CA CYS A 4 -49.43 -62.27 36.49
C CYS A 4 -50.08 -60.86 36.51
N LYS A 5 -49.27 -59.79 36.59
CA LYS A 5 -49.50 -58.45 36.01
C LYS A 5 -48.13 -57.86 35.62
N LEU A 6 -47.70 -58.01 34.37
CA LEU A 6 -47.86 -57.07 33.24
C LEU A 6 -47.26 -55.66 33.43
N LEU A 7 -46.19 -55.45 32.64
CA LEU A 7 -45.80 -54.25 31.88
C LEU A 7 -45.51 -52.92 32.60
N ARG A 8 -44.28 -52.45 32.39
CA ARG A 8 -44.05 -51.24 31.57
C ARG A 8 -42.64 -51.23 30.99
N ARG A 9 -42.54 -51.46 29.68
CA ARG A 9 -41.33 -51.19 28.89
C ARG A 9 -41.27 -49.67 28.66
N THR A 10 -40.30 -49.00 29.26
CA THR A 10 -39.96 -47.61 28.93
C THR A 10 -39.08 -47.63 27.67
N ALA A 11 -39.64 -47.18 26.56
CA ALA A 11 -38.90 -46.91 25.34
C ALA A 11 -38.04 -45.66 25.58
N VAL A 12 -36.71 -45.82 25.56
CA VAL A 12 -35.77 -44.71 25.53
C VAL A 12 -35.69 -44.23 24.09
N ALA A 13 -36.38 -43.14 23.78
CA ALA A 13 -36.27 -42.46 22.49
C ALA A 13 -35.00 -41.59 22.51
N SER A 14 -33.89 -42.14 22.02
CA SER A 14 -32.66 -41.38 21.77
C SER A 14 -32.85 -40.54 20.51
N THR A 15 -33.18 -39.27 20.66
CA THR A 15 -33.13 -38.28 19.58
C THR A 15 -31.67 -37.91 19.30
N LEU A 16 -31.13 -38.45 18.22
CA LEU A 16 -29.83 -38.06 17.67
C LEU A 16 -29.98 -36.71 16.96
N SER A 17 -29.73 -35.61 17.68
CA SER A 17 -29.69 -34.28 17.09
C SER A 17 -28.40 -34.14 16.27
N VAL A 18 -28.47 -34.40 14.97
CA VAL A 18 -27.40 -34.07 14.01
C VAL A 18 -27.36 -32.55 13.88
N GLY A 19 -26.44 -31.91 14.61
CA GLY A 19 -26.13 -30.50 14.42
C GLY A 19 -25.48 -30.30 13.05
N LEU A 20 -26.22 -29.67 12.12
CA LEU A 20 -25.61 -29.08 10.93
C LEU A 20 -24.63 -27.99 11.39
N MET A 21 -23.35 -28.32 11.39
CA MET A 21 -22.28 -27.33 11.40
C MET A 21 -22.31 -26.65 10.04
N LEU A 22 -23.00 -25.52 9.94
CA LEU A 22 -22.82 -24.58 8.84
C LEU A 22 -21.34 -24.18 8.85
N PRO A 23 -20.56 -24.37 7.75
CA PRO A 23 -19.27 -23.75 7.67
C PRO A 23 -19.52 -22.25 7.74
N GLY A 24 -19.08 -21.61 8.83
CA GLY A 24 -19.02 -20.16 8.90
C GLY A 24 -18.25 -19.71 7.67
N MET A 25 -18.94 -19.06 6.74
CA MET A 25 -18.26 -18.36 5.65
C MET A 25 -17.41 -17.31 6.36
N ALA A 26 -16.13 -17.62 6.55
CA ALA A 26 -15.13 -16.62 6.84
C ALA A 26 -15.23 -15.64 5.67
N LYS A 27 -15.85 -14.48 5.92
CA LYS A 27 -15.80 -13.37 5.00
C LYS A 27 -14.31 -13.09 4.87
N ALA A 28 -13.74 -13.40 3.71
CA ALA A 28 -12.43 -12.89 3.38
C ALA A 28 -12.61 -11.38 3.38
N GLU A 29 -12.29 -10.74 4.51
CA GLU A 29 -11.95 -9.32 4.57
C GLU A 29 -10.71 -9.23 3.69
N LEU A 30 -10.93 -9.13 2.38
CA LEU A 30 -9.87 -9.03 1.41
C LEU A 30 -9.26 -7.65 1.66
N GLU A 31 -8.23 -7.61 2.51
CA GLU A 31 -7.49 -6.43 2.98
C GLU A 31 -7.60 -5.28 1.96
N SER A 32 -8.51 -4.34 2.21
CA SER A 32 -8.96 -3.36 1.22
C SER A 32 -7.94 -2.27 0.93
N PHE A 33 -6.76 -2.35 1.56
CA PHE A 33 -5.72 -1.33 1.51
C PHE A 33 -4.42 -1.82 0.84
N THR A 34 -4.16 -3.12 0.83
CA THR A 34 -2.91 -3.63 0.24
C THR A 34 -3.04 -3.74 -1.28
N GLY A 35 -2.16 -3.07 -2.00
CA GLY A 35 -2.11 -3.14 -3.45
C GLY A 35 -1.36 -1.99 -4.09
N ARG A 36 -1.55 -1.83 -5.40
CA ARG A 36 -0.85 -0.84 -6.22
C ARG A 36 -1.80 -0.01 -7.06
N PHE A 37 -1.62 1.30 -6.99
CA PHE A 37 -2.05 2.25 -8.01
C PHE A 37 -0.83 2.64 -8.85
N GLU A 38 -0.98 2.69 -10.17
CA GLU A 38 0.09 3.09 -11.10
C GLU A 38 -0.50 3.90 -12.25
N THR A 39 0.16 4.99 -12.63
CA THR A 39 -0.21 5.80 -13.79
C THR A 39 1.02 6.41 -14.46
N ALA A 40 0.90 6.66 -15.77
CA ALA A 40 1.84 7.52 -16.47
C ALA A 40 1.62 8.96 -15.99
N SER A 41 2.68 9.72 -15.79
CA SER A 41 2.57 11.09 -15.29
C SER A 41 2.87 12.13 -16.37
N LYS A 42 2.16 13.25 -16.31
CA LYS A 42 2.44 14.46 -17.08
C LYS A 42 3.17 15.46 -16.19
N ASN A 43 4.06 16.25 -16.78
CA ASN A 43 4.80 17.31 -16.09
C ASN A 43 5.51 16.84 -14.81
N CYS A 44 6.01 15.60 -14.80
CA CYS A 44 6.62 15.02 -13.63
C CYS A 44 8.10 15.42 -13.53
N LEU A 45 8.47 15.98 -12.40
CA LEU A 45 9.84 16.38 -12.07
C LEU A 45 10.23 15.83 -10.71
N LYS A 46 11.44 15.28 -10.61
CA LYS A 46 12.05 14.88 -9.35
C LYS A 46 13.43 15.51 -9.19
N THR A 47 13.89 15.63 -7.95
CA THR A 47 15.21 16.11 -7.59
C THR A 47 15.71 15.28 -6.42
N THR A 48 16.86 14.64 -6.58
CA THR A 48 17.55 13.93 -5.49
C THR A 48 18.47 14.88 -4.72
N SER A 49 18.93 14.48 -3.54
CA SER A 49 19.74 15.34 -2.66
C SER A 49 21.04 15.80 -3.36
N GLY A 50 21.13 17.09 -3.68
CA GLY A 50 22.28 17.67 -4.38
C GLY A 50 22.32 17.40 -5.89
N GLY A 51 21.26 16.80 -6.45
CA GLY A 51 21.11 16.54 -7.88
C GLY A 51 20.39 17.64 -8.63
N ALA A 52 20.38 17.55 -9.95
CA ALA A 52 19.55 18.37 -10.82
C ALA A 52 18.08 17.91 -10.78
N SER A 53 17.19 18.72 -11.36
CA SER A 53 15.81 18.28 -11.59
C SER A 53 15.74 17.42 -12.85
N GLU A 54 15.10 16.28 -12.74
CA GLU A 54 14.99 15.26 -13.78
C GLU A 54 13.52 14.98 -14.07
N ARG A 55 13.20 14.69 -15.33
CA ARG A 55 11.86 14.27 -15.73
C ARG A 55 11.60 12.86 -15.23
N CYS A 56 10.45 12.66 -14.60
CA CYS A 56 9.88 11.33 -14.36
C CYS A 56 8.73 11.08 -15.33
N TRP A 57 8.34 9.82 -15.50
CA TRP A 57 7.35 9.42 -16.50
C TRP A 57 6.28 8.47 -15.95
N ARG A 58 6.45 7.96 -14.73
CA ARG A 58 5.45 7.14 -14.03
C ARG A 58 5.44 7.47 -12.55
N VAL A 59 4.24 7.44 -11.98
CA VAL A 59 4.00 7.46 -10.54
C VAL A 59 3.32 6.17 -10.13
N GLN A 60 3.79 5.58 -9.04
CA GLN A 60 3.19 4.40 -8.44
C GLN A 60 3.00 4.64 -6.95
N ILE A 61 1.86 4.23 -6.42
CA ILE A 61 1.53 4.32 -5.00
C ILE A 61 1.19 2.91 -4.53
N ASP A 62 2.02 2.39 -3.64
CA ASP A 62 1.79 1.10 -3.01
C ASP A 62 1.16 1.33 -1.62
N GLY A 63 -0.04 0.80 -1.43
CA GLY A 63 -0.66 0.66 -0.11
C GLY A 63 -0.04 -0.53 0.60
N ARG A 64 0.63 -0.30 1.73
CA ARG A 64 1.27 -1.36 2.53
C ARG A 64 0.37 -1.81 3.66
N THR A 65 -0.09 -0.85 4.44
CA THR A 65 -0.99 -0.97 5.60
C THR A 65 -1.86 0.28 5.65
N GLU A 66 -2.99 0.26 6.35
CA GLU A 66 -3.91 1.41 6.46
C GLU A 66 -3.24 2.74 6.86
N SER A 67 -2.07 2.67 7.48
CA SER A 67 -1.28 3.80 7.97
C SER A 67 -0.01 4.12 7.16
N VAL A 68 0.34 3.35 6.12
CA VAL A 68 1.62 3.52 5.39
C VAL A 68 1.45 3.37 3.88
N LEU A 69 1.93 4.39 3.17
CA LEU A 69 2.06 4.40 1.71
C LEU A 69 3.53 4.46 1.29
N SER A 70 3.83 3.89 0.12
CA SER A 70 5.07 4.16 -0.61
C SER A 70 4.74 4.80 -1.95
N ILE A 71 5.34 5.95 -2.23
CA ILE A 71 5.13 6.70 -3.47
C ILE A 71 6.43 6.68 -4.25
N HIS A 72 6.37 6.14 -5.46
CA HIS A 72 7.51 5.93 -6.34
C HIS A 72 7.40 6.83 -7.57
N PHE A 73 8.46 7.56 -7.86
CA PHE A 73 8.63 8.36 -9.07
C PHE A 73 9.72 7.72 -9.92
N PHE A 74 9.36 7.27 -11.13
CA PHE A 74 10.26 6.60 -12.05
C PHE A 74 10.79 7.57 -13.09
N SER A 75 12.09 7.57 -13.30
CA SER A 75 12.75 8.24 -14.42
C SER A 75 13.69 7.28 -15.14
N ASP A 76 14.17 7.73 -16.28
CA ASP A 76 15.34 7.13 -16.90
C ASP A 76 16.55 7.29 -15.96
N GLY A 77 17.44 6.31 -15.98
CA GLY A 77 18.73 6.38 -15.28
C GLY A 77 19.82 6.97 -16.17
N GLU A 78 21.06 6.91 -15.68
CA GLU A 78 22.22 7.47 -16.36
C GLU A 78 22.54 6.76 -17.69
N GLU A 79 22.26 5.46 -17.78
CA GLU A 79 22.48 4.65 -18.98
C GLU A 79 21.19 4.47 -19.79
N PRO A 80 21.24 4.40 -21.13
CA PRO A 80 20.06 4.15 -21.95
C PRO A 80 19.32 2.87 -21.53
N GLY A 81 18.02 2.99 -21.25
CA GLY A 81 17.16 1.90 -20.82
C GLY A 81 17.24 1.57 -19.32
N SER A 82 18.21 2.13 -18.59
CA SER A 82 18.25 2.03 -17.13
C SER A 82 17.15 2.86 -16.48
N ILE A 83 16.79 2.51 -15.25
CA ILE A 83 15.70 3.15 -14.50
C ILE A 83 16.22 3.61 -13.15
N GLU A 84 15.86 4.83 -12.73
CA GLU A 84 16.02 5.30 -11.37
C GLU A 84 14.65 5.55 -10.72
N THR A 85 14.46 5.03 -9.51
CA THR A 85 13.25 5.26 -8.71
C THR A 85 13.58 6.10 -7.49
N LEU A 86 12.89 7.23 -7.34
CA LEU A 86 12.84 8.00 -6.09
C LEU A 86 11.57 7.61 -5.32
N THR A 87 11.73 7.13 -4.09
CA THR A 87 10.63 6.63 -3.27
C THR A 87 10.49 7.44 -1.99
N PHE A 88 9.25 7.85 -1.67
CA PHE A 88 8.88 8.45 -0.39
C PHE A 88 7.97 7.48 0.38
N VAL A 89 8.30 7.18 1.63
CA VAL A 89 7.44 6.41 2.53
C VAL A 89 6.68 7.40 3.40
N VAL A 90 5.35 7.35 3.33
CA VAL A 90 4.46 8.32 3.95
C VAL A 90 3.66 7.63 5.05
N ALA A 91 3.64 8.20 6.25
CA ALA A 91 2.68 7.82 7.26
C ALA A 91 1.36 8.58 7.02
N LEU A 92 0.26 7.84 7.03
CA LEU A 92 -1.06 8.43 7.09
C LEU A 92 -1.44 8.62 8.57
N PRO A 93 -2.00 9.77 8.97
CA PRO A 93 -2.46 9.96 10.34
C PRO A 93 -3.56 8.95 10.72
N ASP A 94 -3.83 8.80 12.02
CA ASP A 94 -4.71 7.77 12.61
C ASP A 94 -6.14 7.68 12.00
N ALA A 95 -6.89 6.65 12.41
CA ALA A 95 -8.15 6.09 11.88
C ALA A 95 -9.23 7.02 11.27
N ASP A 96 -9.22 8.32 11.54
CA ASP A 96 -10.11 9.32 10.92
C ASP A 96 -9.52 9.95 9.65
N ALA A 97 -8.28 9.61 9.29
CA ALA A 97 -7.62 10.13 8.11
C ALA A 97 -8.24 9.58 6.82
N ILE A 98 -8.27 10.44 5.80
CA ILE A 98 -8.68 10.04 4.46
C ILE A 98 -7.69 9.01 3.92
N VAL A 99 -8.13 7.76 3.84
CA VAL A 99 -7.45 6.68 3.15
C VAL A 99 -7.44 6.98 1.64
N PRO A 100 -6.27 7.16 1.00
CA PRO A 100 -6.26 7.64 -0.37
C PRO A 100 -6.45 6.55 -1.43
N LEU A 101 -6.23 5.28 -1.06
CA LEU A 101 -6.35 4.14 -1.95
C LEU A 101 -7.56 3.29 -1.58
N ARG A 102 -8.35 2.89 -2.58
CA ARG A 102 -9.30 1.78 -2.46
C ARG A 102 -8.76 0.60 -3.27
N CYS A 103 -8.49 -0.52 -2.61
CA CYS A 103 -7.89 -1.67 -3.27
C CYS A 103 -8.86 -2.84 -3.38
N GLN A 104 -8.82 -3.53 -4.52
CA GLN A 104 -9.53 -4.76 -4.78
C GLN A 104 -8.60 -5.71 -5.53
N LEU A 105 -8.37 -6.90 -4.98
CA LEU A 105 -7.50 -7.93 -5.55
C LEU A 105 -6.09 -7.40 -5.89
N GLY A 106 -5.52 -6.58 -5.01
CA GLY A 106 -4.16 -6.01 -5.14
C GLY A 106 -4.03 -4.84 -6.13
N ARG A 107 -5.10 -4.45 -6.81
CA ARG A 107 -5.15 -3.24 -7.65
C ARG A 107 -5.88 -2.14 -6.90
N CYS A 108 -5.30 -0.95 -6.88
CA CYS A 108 -5.88 0.18 -6.16
C CYS A 108 -6.31 1.30 -7.11
N ALA A 109 -7.42 1.95 -6.76
CA ALA A 109 -7.81 3.24 -7.30
C ALA A 109 -7.42 4.34 -6.31
N LEU A 110 -6.94 5.47 -6.81
CA LEU A 110 -6.61 6.65 -6.01
C LEU A 110 -7.84 7.57 -5.90
N GLU A 111 -8.70 7.32 -4.90
CA GLU A 111 -10.02 7.94 -4.80
C GLU A 111 -10.04 9.28 -4.07
N ALA A 112 -9.18 9.46 -3.06
CA ALA A 112 -9.17 10.70 -2.28
C ALA A 112 -8.65 11.88 -3.11
N PRO A 113 -9.46 12.90 -3.42
CA PRO A 113 -9.03 14.02 -4.25
C PRO A 113 -7.95 14.88 -3.57
N SER A 114 -7.91 14.86 -2.24
CA SER A 114 -6.83 15.46 -1.46
C SER A 114 -6.49 14.62 -0.25
N TRP A 115 -5.20 14.60 0.09
CA TRP A 115 -4.67 13.97 1.29
C TRP A 115 -3.27 14.51 1.54
N ALA A 116 -2.76 14.35 2.76
CA ALA A 116 -1.37 14.64 3.05
C ALA A 116 -0.87 13.86 4.26
N GLY A 117 0.43 13.59 4.29
CA GLY A 117 1.07 12.86 5.39
C GLY A 117 2.55 13.20 5.52
N PRO A 118 3.12 13.05 6.72
CA PRO A 118 4.56 13.16 6.93
C PRO A 118 5.32 12.05 6.20
N VAL A 119 6.51 12.38 5.71
CA VAL A 119 7.43 11.40 5.12
C VAL A 119 8.29 10.80 6.23
N ASN A 120 8.31 9.47 6.35
CA ASN A 120 9.12 8.74 7.31
C ASN A 120 10.54 8.47 6.77
N SER A 121 10.63 8.13 5.49
CA SER A 121 11.89 7.82 4.85
C SER A 121 11.85 8.08 3.36
N VAL A 122 13.03 8.26 2.79
CA VAL A 122 13.22 8.41 1.35
C VAL A 122 14.28 7.42 0.89
N SER A 123 14.11 6.89 -0.31
CA SER A 123 15.13 6.05 -0.94
C SER A 123 15.27 6.28 -2.43
N VAL A 124 16.46 6.01 -2.95
CA VAL A 124 16.79 6.01 -4.37
C VAL A 124 17.29 4.62 -4.73
N ALA A 125 16.64 4.00 -5.72
CA ALA A 125 16.99 2.70 -6.28
C ALA A 125 17.31 2.86 -7.77
N ARG A 126 18.21 2.02 -8.27
CA ARG A 126 18.65 2.04 -9.68
C ARG A 126 18.62 0.63 -10.25
N TYR A 127 18.22 0.54 -11.50
CA TYR A 127 18.06 -0.70 -12.25
C TYR A 127 18.72 -0.56 -13.61
N SER A 128 19.42 -1.60 -14.07
CA SER A 128 20.01 -1.65 -15.41
C SER A 128 18.92 -1.72 -16.48
N ASN A 129 19.33 -1.63 -17.75
CA ASN A 129 18.47 -1.85 -18.91
C ASN A 129 17.79 -3.24 -18.93
N ASP A 130 18.39 -4.25 -18.29
CA ASP A 130 17.81 -5.59 -18.13
C ASP A 130 16.88 -5.68 -16.91
N GLY A 131 16.63 -4.57 -16.21
CA GLY A 131 15.76 -4.49 -15.04
C GLY A 131 16.40 -5.02 -13.75
N LEU A 132 17.70 -5.29 -13.75
CA LEU A 132 18.42 -5.79 -12.57
C LEU A 132 18.84 -4.65 -11.66
N ALA A 133 18.67 -4.80 -10.35
CA ALA A 133 19.16 -3.81 -9.39
C ALA A 133 20.68 -3.66 -9.51
N VAL A 134 21.16 -2.45 -9.79
CA VAL A 134 22.61 -2.19 -9.94
C VAL A 134 23.32 -2.08 -8.59
N SER A 135 22.58 -1.72 -7.54
CA SER A 135 23.08 -1.64 -6.17
C SER A 135 21.92 -1.76 -5.17
N VAL A 136 22.26 -1.93 -3.89
CA VAL A 136 21.29 -1.73 -2.81
C VAL A 136 20.74 -0.29 -2.88
N PRO A 137 19.42 -0.08 -2.68
CA PRO A 137 18.86 1.26 -2.61
C PRO A 137 19.52 2.10 -1.52
N LYS A 138 19.85 3.34 -1.84
CA LYS A 138 20.28 4.32 -0.84
C LYS A 138 19.04 4.82 -0.13
N ALA A 139 18.96 4.68 1.18
CA ALA A 139 17.80 5.09 1.97
C ALA A 139 18.23 5.88 3.21
N TRP A 140 17.38 6.82 3.63
CA TRP A 140 17.60 7.61 4.84
C TRP A 140 16.26 7.97 5.49
N PRO A 141 16.23 8.10 6.82
CA PRO A 141 15.06 8.63 7.52
C PRO A 141 14.86 10.10 7.13
N ALA A 142 13.61 10.48 6.92
CA ALA A 142 13.23 11.87 6.72
C ALA A 142 12.91 12.48 8.09
N LYS A 143 13.76 13.39 8.56
CA LYS A 143 13.49 14.13 9.82
C LYS A 143 12.37 15.17 9.64
N ASP A 144 12.28 15.73 8.45
CA ASP A 144 11.25 16.65 8.01
C ASP A 144 10.95 16.38 6.54
N GLY A 145 9.67 16.33 6.21
CA GLY A 145 9.18 15.96 4.89
C GLY A 145 7.68 15.73 4.88
N ARG A 146 7.07 15.96 3.72
CA ARG A 146 5.63 15.85 3.52
C ARG A 146 5.35 15.39 2.10
N CYS A 147 4.38 14.50 1.96
CA CYS A 147 3.71 14.27 0.69
C CYS A 147 2.26 14.73 0.80
N ALA A 148 1.75 15.30 -0.28
CA ALA A 148 0.36 15.69 -0.41
C ALA A 148 -0.13 15.42 -1.83
N ARG A 149 -1.43 15.14 -1.94
CA ARG A 149 -2.18 15.23 -3.18
C ARG A 149 -3.17 16.38 -3.07
N GLU A 150 -3.24 17.18 -4.11
CA GLU A 150 -4.29 18.17 -4.35
C GLU A 150 -4.78 17.97 -5.79
N ASP A 151 -6.06 17.64 -5.94
CA ASP A 151 -6.69 17.24 -7.20
C ASP A 151 -5.93 16.10 -7.90
N ASN A 152 -5.29 16.37 -9.03
CA ASN A 152 -4.50 15.40 -9.78
C ASN A 152 -2.99 15.62 -9.64
N THR A 153 -2.54 16.44 -8.70
CA THR A 153 -1.12 16.69 -8.49
C THR A 153 -0.65 16.07 -7.18
N ILE A 154 0.41 15.26 -7.25
CA ILE A 154 1.12 14.75 -6.08
C ILE A 154 2.41 15.54 -5.93
N ARG A 155 2.66 16.05 -4.72
CA ARG A 155 3.90 16.75 -4.36
C ARG A 155 4.49 16.12 -3.12
N CYS A 156 5.76 15.74 -3.21
CA CYS A 156 6.53 15.17 -2.13
C CYS A 156 7.80 15.98 -1.92
N SER A 157 8.15 16.24 -0.66
CA SER A 157 9.41 16.86 -0.28
C SER A 157 9.97 16.24 0.99
N ALA A 158 11.30 16.22 1.09
CA ALA A 158 12.03 15.83 2.28
C ALA A 158 13.41 16.47 2.27
N VAL A 159 14.06 16.49 3.44
CA VAL A 159 15.47 16.88 3.55
C VAL A 159 16.36 15.63 3.51
N GLY A 160 17.35 15.65 2.62
CA GLY A 160 18.34 14.59 2.46
C GLY A 160 19.38 14.57 3.59
N PRO A 161 20.23 13.53 3.62
CA PRO A 161 21.19 13.32 4.71
C PRO A 161 22.21 14.46 4.84
N ASN A 162 22.48 15.18 3.75
CA ASN A 162 23.43 16.30 3.70
C ASN A 162 22.73 17.68 3.81
N GLY A 163 21.45 17.72 4.19
CA GLY A 163 20.66 18.96 4.24
C GLY A 163 20.10 19.43 2.89
N GLY A 164 20.49 18.78 1.78
CA GLY A 164 19.96 19.06 0.45
C GLY A 164 18.48 18.69 0.33
N GLN A 165 17.72 19.46 -0.46
CA GLN A 165 16.29 19.15 -0.66
C GLN A 165 16.10 18.01 -1.65
N ILE A 166 15.17 17.12 -1.32
CA ILE A 166 14.68 16.07 -2.19
C ILE A 166 13.22 16.37 -2.47
N ARG A 167 12.83 16.37 -3.74
CA ARG A 167 11.47 16.76 -4.14
C ARG A 167 11.01 15.91 -5.30
N ALA A 168 9.71 15.70 -5.39
CA ALA A 168 9.06 15.19 -6.58
C ALA A 168 7.67 15.78 -6.72
N GLU A 169 7.28 16.07 -7.96
CA GLU A 169 5.97 16.60 -8.30
C GLU A 169 5.50 15.96 -9.59
N ALA A 170 4.23 15.56 -9.65
CA ALA A 170 3.66 14.91 -10.81
C ALA A 170 2.17 15.21 -10.94
N THR A 171 1.71 15.43 -12.17
CA THR A 171 0.29 15.41 -12.52
C THR A 171 -0.09 14.02 -13.04
N LEU A 172 -1.14 13.44 -12.47
CA LEU A 172 -1.64 12.08 -12.75
C LEU A 172 -2.54 12.00 -13.99
#